data_AF-A0A846NFE9-F1
#
_entry.id   AF-A0A846NFE9-F1
#
_cell.length_a   1.000
_cell.length_b   1.000
_cell.length_c   1.000
_cell.angle_alpha   90.00
_cell.angle_beta   90.00
_cell.angle_gamma   90.00
#
_symmetry.space_group_name_H-M   'P 1'
#
loop_
_entity.id
_entity.type
_entity.pdbx_description
1 polymer ?
#
loop_
_entity_poly.entity_id
_entity_poly.type
_entity_poly.pdbx_seq_one_letter_code
_entity_poly.pdbx_strand_id
1 'polypeptide(L)'
;MSEKQISRRRFVKILALTGSAVIIGGNILLERPQDKGARSEEEGIYKVRGVYEEDLWVPTTCLLCPAGCSTQLRLIKNRLVKFEGNPVSPINNGSICPRPHAYSQFIYSPDRLKRPLIREERKSNWKEIEWIGGCWSPIRRDEDSERQRRPP
;
A
#
# COMPACT_ATOMS: atom_id res chain seq x y z
N MET A 1 -52.54 -28.23 -24.92
CA MET A 1 -51.79 -27.26 -24.09
C MET A 1 -51.16 -26.25 -25.04
N SER A 2 -51.64 -25.00 -25.04
CA SER A 2 -51.20 -23.95 -25.97
C SER A 2 -49.97 -23.23 -25.40
N GLU A 3 -48.81 -23.40 -26.04
CA GLU A 3 -47.61 -22.64 -25.69
C GLU A 3 -47.82 -21.16 -26.04
N LYS A 4 -47.98 -20.31 -25.01
CA LYS A 4 -48.04 -18.85 -25.20
C LYS A 4 -46.63 -18.35 -25.54
N GLN A 5 -46.33 -18.20 -26.84
CA GLN A 5 -45.12 -17.50 -27.27
C GLN A 5 -45.14 -16.02 -26.83
N ILE A 6 -44.14 -15.62 -26.06
CA ILE A 6 -43.90 -14.22 -25.68
C ILE A 6 -43.19 -13.52 -26.85
N SER A 7 -43.80 -12.47 -27.39
CA SER A 7 -43.18 -11.70 -28.48
C SER A 7 -41.98 -10.89 -28.00
N ARG A 8 -40.96 -10.73 -28.86
CA ARG A 8 -39.73 -9.96 -28.59
C ARG A 8 -40.00 -8.56 -28.02
N ARG A 9 -41.05 -7.89 -28.50
CA ARG A 9 -41.46 -6.56 -27.99
C ARG A 9 -42.07 -6.64 -26.59
N ARG A 10 -42.78 -7.72 -26.27
CA ARG A 10 -43.34 -7.97 -24.94
C ARG A 10 -42.25 -8.30 -23.93
N PHE A 11 -41.24 -9.07 -24.36
CA PHE A 11 -40.05 -9.36 -23.56
C PHE A 11 -39.28 -8.09 -23.17
N VAL A 12 -38.97 -7.21 -24.13
CA VAL A 12 -38.27 -5.94 -23.86
C VAL A 12 -39.08 -5.04 -22.90
N LYS A 13 -40.41 -5.01 -23.04
CA LYS A 13 -41.29 -4.24 -22.13
C LYS A 13 -41.29 -4.80 -20.70
N ILE A 14 -41.28 -6.12 -20.54
CA ILE A 14 -41.20 -6.78 -19.23
C ILE A 14 -39.84 -6.46 -18.58
N LEU A 15 -38.74 -6.58 -19.33
CA LEU A 15 -37.39 -6.31 -18.84
C LEU A 15 -37.19 -4.84 -18.39
N ALA A 16 -37.75 -3.88 -19.15
CA ALA A 16 -37.72 -2.47 -18.79
C ALA A 16 -38.52 -2.14 -17.52
N LEU A 17 -39.65 -2.82 -17.29
CA LEU A 17 -40.50 -2.63 -16.11
C LEU A 17 -39.92 -3.29 -14.86
N THR A 18 -39.29 -4.46 -14.98
CA THR A 18 -38.65 -5.13 -13.84
C THR A 18 -37.32 -4.48 -13.46
N GLY A 19 -36.58 -3.94 -14.43
CA GLY A 19 -35.29 -3.28 -14.19
C GLY A 19 -35.40 -1.98 -13.39
N SER A 20 -36.46 -1.19 -13.59
CA SER A 20 -36.66 0.10 -12.90
C SER A 20 -37.07 -0.05 -11.43
N ALA A 21 -37.78 -1.14 -11.08
CA ALA A 21 -38.14 -1.42 -9.68
C ALA A 21 -36.92 -1.71 -8.78
N VAL A 22 -35.86 -2.31 -9.34
CA VAL A 22 -34.61 -2.59 -8.62
C VAL A 22 -33.81 -1.31 -8.35
N ILE A 23 -33.91 -0.29 -9.21
CA ILE A 23 -33.19 0.98 -9.02
C ILE A 23 -33.83 1.81 -7.89
N ILE A 24 -35.16 1.82 -7.78
CA ILE A 24 -35.86 2.59 -6.74
C ILE A 24 -35.75 1.89 -5.38
N GLY A 25 -35.88 0.56 -5.32
CA GLY A 25 -35.71 -0.20 -4.07
C GLY A 25 -34.25 -0.41 -3.65
N GLY A 26 -33.33 -0.45 -4.62
CA GLY A 26 -31.90 -0.69 -4.37
C GLY A 26 -31.18 0.49 -3.72
N ASN A 27 -31.65 1.72 -3.93
CA ASN A 27 -31.05 2.90 -3.28
C ASN A 27 -31.31 2.98 -1.77
N ILE A 28 -32.29 2.25 -1.23
CA ILE A 28 -32.53 2.19 0.23
C ILE A 28 -31.67 1.09 0.89
N LEU A 29 -31.19 0.10 0.13
CA LEU A 29 -30.37 -1.02 0.64
C LEU A 29 -28.90 -0.96 0.22
N LEU A 30 -28.52 -0.06 -0.70
CA LEU A 30 -27.13 0.19 -1.13
C LEU A 30 -26.60 1.55 -0.69
N GLU A 31 -27.18 2.15 0.35
CA GLU A 31 -26.39 3.02 1.22
C GLU A 31 -25.39 2.14 1.98
N ARG A 32 -24.32 1.73 1.27
CA ARG A 32 -23.05 1.56 1.98
C ARG A 32 -22.82 2.89 2.67
N PRO A 33 -22.58 2.91 4.00
CA PRO A 33 -22.12 4.14 4.61
C PRO A 33 -20.87 4.54 3.84
N GLN A 34 -20.98 5.64 3.10
CA GLN A 34 -19.79 6.37 2.72
C GLN A 34 -19.25 6.84 4.06
N ASP A 35 -18.12 6.25 4.47
CA ASP A 35 -17.31 6.68 5.60
C ASP A 35 -16.84 8.12 5.31
N LYS A 36 -17.75 9.08 5.43
CA LYS A 36 -17.50 10.50 5.35
C LYS A 36 -16.79 10.86 6.64
N GLY A 37 -15.46 10.83 6.57
CA GLY A 37 -14.58 11.71 7.34
C GLY A 37 -14.87 11.78 8.83
N ALA A 38 -14.44 10.76 9.58
CA ALA A 38 -13.92 11.01 10.92
C ALA A 38 -12.57 11.74 10.77
N ARG A 39 -12.62 13.03 10.43
CA ARG A 39 -11.54 13.97 10.66
C ARG A 39 -11.66 14.38 12.13
N SER A 40 -11.09 13.59 13.03
CA SER A 40 -10.78 14.09 14.37
C SER A 40 -9.48 14.87 14.28
N GLU A 41 -9.63 16.18 14.43
CA GLU A 41 -8.56 17.15 14.54
C GLU A 41 -7.87 16.99 15.91
N GLU A 42 -6.53 17.02 15.86
CA GLU A 42 -5.59 17.24 16.97
C GLU A 42 -5.58 16.28 18.17
N GLU A 43 -4.72 15.25 18.07
CA GLU A 43 -3.70 15.05 19.11
C GLU A 43 -2.35 14.74 18.44
N GLY A 44 -1.45 15.71 18.49
CA GLY A 44 -0.06 15.51 18.14
C GLY A 44 0.60 14.53 19.11
N ILE A 45 1.20 13.49 18.55
CA ILE A 45 2.54 12.96 18.86
C ILE A 45 2.68 11.65 18.09
N TYR A 46 3.50 11.65 17.04
CA TYR A 46 3.91 10.47 16.28
C TYR A 46 4.84 9.58 17.13
N LYS A 47 4.27 8.89 18.12
CA LYS A 47 4.94 7.81 18.86
C LYS A 47 4.80 6.51 18.08
N VAL A 48 5.62 6.31 17.05
CA VAL A 48 5.65 5.03 16.31
C VAL A 48 6.46 4.00 17.11
N ARG A 49 5.88 3.48 18.19
CA ARG A 49 6.28 2.24 18.86
C ARG A 49 5.10 1.71 19.67
N GLY A 50 4.29 0.87 19.03
CA GLY A 50 3.15 0.18 19.61
C GLY A 50 2.54 -0.77 18.57
N VAL A 51 1.99 -1.90 19.02
CA VAL A 51 1.12 -2.75 18.20
C VAL A 51 -0.26 -2.10 18.27
N TYR A 52 -0.73 -1.50 17.18
CA TYR A 52 -2.05 -0.88 17.15
C TYR A 52 -3.11 -1.97 16.91
N GLU A 53 -3.96 -2.21 17.91
CA GLU A 53 -5.10 -3.15 17.82
C GLU A 53 -6.25 -2.57 16.96
N GLU A 54 -6.21 -1.25 16.72
CA GLU A 54 -7.23 -0.43 16.08
C GLU A 54 -6.92 -0.04 14.63
N ASP A 55 -7.87 0.66 14.00
CA ASP A 55 -7.78 1.17 12.62
C ASP A 55 -7.17 2.58 12.63
N LEU A 56 -5.93 2.70 12.16
CA LEU A 56 -5.13 3.92 12.23
C LEU A 56 -4.78 4.44 10.83
N TRP A 57 -4.87 5.75 10.64
CA TRP A 57 -4.33 6.44 9.46
C TRP A 57 -2.99 7.09 9.77
N VAL A 58 -1.93 6.66 9.08
CA VAL A 58 -0.57 7.16 9.27
C VAL A 58 -0.11 7.93 8.02
N PRO A 59 0.24 9.21 8.12
CA PRO A 59 0.78 9.96 6.99
C PRO A 59 2.17 9.44 6.59
N THR A 60 2.41 9.33 5.29
CA THR A 60 3.69 8.89 4.72
C THR A 60 3.92 9.48 3.33
N THR A 61 5.07 9.19 2.73
CA THR A 61 5.43 9.66 1.40
C THR A 61 5.63 8.48 0.46
N CYS A 62 5.02 8.53 -0.72
CA CYS A 62 5.19 7.53 -1.76
C CYS A 62 6.55 7.70 -2.47
N LEU A 63 7.38 6.65 -2.45
CA LEU A 63 8.71 6.61 -3.06
C LEU A 63 8.83 5.72 -4.31
N LEU A 64 7.73 5.33 -4.96
CA LEU A 64 7.78 4.50 -6.18
C LEU A 64 8.21 5.28 -7.43
N CYS A 65 8.22 6.60 -7.36
CA CYS A 65 8.68 7.46 -8.42
C CYS A 65 9.22 8.78 -7.83
N PRO A 66 9.95 9.59 -8.61
CA PRO A 66 10.53 10.84 -8.13
C PRO A 66 9.51 11.91 -7.69
N ALA A 67 8.22 11.74 -7.98
CA ALA A 67 7.19 12.73 -7.64
C ALA A 67 6.98 12.90 -6.13
N GLY A 68 7.30 11.89 -5.31
CA GLY A 68 7.23 12.03 -3.85
C GLY A 68 5.85 12.40 -3.30
N CYS A 69 4.77 11.86 -3.85
CA CYS A 69 3.41 12.23 -3.46
C CYS A 69 3.16 11.97 -1.97
N SER A 70 2.47 12.90 -1.29
CA SER A 70 2.06 12.72 0.11
C SER A 70 0.84 11.82 0.20
N THR A 71 0.89 10.87 1.11
CA THR A 71 -0.06 9.77 1.21
C THR A 71 -0.38 9.45 2.66
N GLN A 72 -1.41 8.65 2.88
CA GLN A 72 -1.80 8.15 4.19
C GLN A 72 -2.06 6.64 4.09
N LEU A 73 -1.53 5.90 5.06
CA LEU A 73 -1.64 4.47 5.18
C LEU A 73 -2.75 4.13 6.16
N ARG A 74 -3.68 3.27 5.77
CA ARG A 74 -4.60 2.65 6.71
C ARG A 74 -3.98 1.37 7.25
N LEU A 75 -3.71 1.36 8.56
CA LEU A 75 -3.20 0.22 9.29
C LEU A 75 -4.32 -0.40 10.12
N ILE A 76 -4.54 -1.71 9.98
CA ILE A 76 -5.44 -2.48 10.84
C ILE A 76 -4.62 -3.60 11.46
N LYS A 77 -4.61 -3.71 12.79
CA LYS A 77 -3.81 -4.72 13.50
C LYS A 77 -2.34 -4.69 13.05
N ASN A 78 -1.76 -3.50 12.98
CA ASN A 78 -0.39 -3.25 12.50
C ASN A 78 -0.09 -3.72 11.05
N ARG A 79 -1.11 -4.03 10.24
CA ARG A 79 -0.93 -4.38 8.81
C ARG A 79 -1.47 -3.29 7.90
N LEU A 80 -0.70 -2.97 6.86
CA LEU A 80 -1.10 -2.08 5.79
C LEU A 80 -2.26 -2.72 5.00
N VAL A 81 -3.43 -2.10 5.12
CA VAL A 81 -4.65 -2.54 4.41
C VAL A 81 -4.93 -1.64 3.22
N LYS A 82 -4.67 -0.34 3.32
CA LYS A 82 -4.97 0.61 2.25
C LYS A 82 -3.93 1.71 2.13
N PHE A 83 -3.72 2.15 0.89
CA PHE A 83 -2.90 3.30 0.54
C PHE A 83 -3.79 4.35 -0.10
N GLU A 84 -3.80 5.57 0.43
CA GLU A 84 -4.55 6.70 -0.13
C GLU A 84 -3.70 7.95 -0.21
N GLY A 85 -4.09 8.91 -1.04
CA GLY A 85 -3.48 10.23 -1.03
C GLY A 85 -3.86 11.02 0.21
N ASN A 86 -2.94 11.81 0.74
CA ASN A 86 -3.25 12.71 1.85
C ASN A 86 -4.05 13.91 1.30
N PRO A 87 -5.33 14.11 1.69
CA PRO A 87 -6.16 15.21 1.19
C PRO A 87 -5.65 16.59 1.64
N VAL A 88 -4.87 16.65 2.72
CA VAL A 88 -4.31 17.90 3.26
C VAL A 88 -3.04 18.33 2.52
N SER A 89 -2.44 17.43 1.72
CA SER A 89 -1.16 17.74 1.08
C SER A 89 -1.31 18.75 -0.07
N PRO A 90 -0.49 19.81 -0.10
CA PRO A 90 -0.50 20.79 -1.19
C PRO A 90 0.10 20.24 -2.49
N ILE A 91 0.82 19.11 -2.45
CA ILE A 91 1.51 18.55 -3.61
C ILE A 91 0.53 17.83 -4.53
N ASN A 92 -0.37 17.04 -3.96
CA ASN A 92 -1.25 16.16 -4.71
C ASN A 92 -2.73 16.25 -4.32
N ASN A 93 -3.09 17.00 -3.27
CA ASN A 93 -4.48 17.23 -2.85
C ASN A 93 -5.29 15.92 -2.74
N GLY A 94 -4.69 14.85 -2.20
CA GLY A 94 -5.32 13.53 -2.09
C GLY A 94 -5.30 12.66 -3.35
N SER A 95 -4.84 13.17 -4.50
CA SER A 95 -4.75 12.38 -5.73
C SER A 95 -3.53 11.46 -5.73
N ILE A 96 -3.70 10.20 -6.14
CA ILE A 96 -2.62 9.23 -6.29
C ILE A 96 -2.79 8.39 -7.56
N CYS A 97 -1.68 7.98 -8.15
CA CYS A 97 -1.66 7.05 -9.28
C CYS A 97 -1.94 5.60 -8.81
N PRO A 98 -2.05 4.58 -9.68
CA PRO A 98 -2.33 3.20 -9.25
C PRO A 98 -1.12 2.53 -8.57
N ARG A 99 0.11 3.00 -8.81
CA ARG A 99 1.36 2.37 -8.32
C ARG A 99 1.39 2.14 -6.80
N PRO A 100 0.99 3.09 -5.93
CA PRO A 100 1.07 2.92 -4.49
C PRO A 100 0.15 1.82 -3.95
N HIS A 101 -0.89 1.44 -4.70
CA HIS A 101 -1.78 0.35 -4.31
C HIS A 101 -1.05 -1.01 -4.31
N ALA A 102 0.07 -1.12 -5.03
CA ALA A 102 0.93 -2.30 -5.01
C ALA A 102 1.90 -2.36 -3.81
N TYR A 103 1.97 -1.33 -2.95
CA TYR A 103 2.90 -1.33 -1.80
C TYR A 103 2.70 -2.52 -0.84
N SER A 104 1.45 -2.96 -0.67
CA SER A 104 1.14 -4.13 0.16
C SER A 104 1.89 -5.37 -0.34
N GLN A 105 1.99 -5.56 -1.66
CA GLN A 105 2.71 -6.68 -2.26
C GLN A 105 4.22 -6.57 -2.04
N PHE A 106 4.80 -5.38 -2.14
CA PHE A 106 6.23 -5.18 -1.90
C PHE A 106 6.62 -5.41 -0.43
N ILE A 107 5.82 -4.89 0.51
CA ILE A 107 6.10 -5.00 1.95
C ILE A 107 5.92 -6.45 2.44
N TYR A 108 4.91 -7.15 1.92
CA TYR A 108 4.58 -8.53 2.30
C TYR A 108 5.11 -9.58 1.34
N SER A 109 6.01 -9.22 0.42
CA SER A 109 6.61 -10.18 -0.50
C SER A 109 7.38 -11.26 0.28
N PRO A 110 7.18 -12.56 -0.05
CA PRO A 110 7.94 -13.65 0.57
C PRO A 110 9.44 -13.56 0.24
N ASP A 111 9.79 -12.97 -0.90
CA ASP A 111 11.16 -12.83 -1.40
C ASP A 111 11.90 -11.62 -0.81
N ARG A 112 11.25 -10.85 0.07
CA ARG A 112 11.86 -9.68 0.71
C ARG A 112 13.03 -10.11 1.59
N LEU A 113 14.20 -9.49 1.39
CA LEU A 113 15.38 -9.68 2.24
C LEU A 113 15.07 -9.30 3.69
N LYS A 114 15.24 -10.26 4.61
CA LYS A 114 15.00 -10.09 6.06
C LYS A 114 16.28 -9.89 6.85
N ARG A 115 17.41 -10.39 6.33
CA ARG A 115 18.74 -10.30 6.93
C ARG A 115 19.73 -9.72 5.94
N PRO A 116 20.79 -9.04 6.41
CA PRO A 116 21.87 -8.57 5.56
C PRO A 116 22.64 -9.78 4.99
N LEU A 117 23.11 -9.62 3.76
CA LEU A 117 23.86 -10.64 3.04
C LEU A 117 25.26 -10.12 2.72
N ILE A 118 26.26 -10.96 2.89
CA ILE A 118 27.63 -10.69 2.45
C ILE A 118 28.07 -11.70 1.40
N ARG A 119 28.94 -11.24 0.50
CA ARG A 119 29.61 -12.09 -0.47
C ARG A 119 31.11 -11.91 -0.33
N GLU A 120 31.81 -12.98 0.02
CA GLU A 120 33.26 -12.97 0.26
C GLU A 120 34.07 -12.77 -1.03
N GLU A 121 33.61 -13.35 -2.14
CA GLU A 121 34.29 -13.29 -3.44
C GLU A 121 33.28 -13.07 -4.56
N ARG A 122 33.71 -12.49 -5.70
CA ARG A 122 32.78 -12.16 -6.81
C ARG A 122 31.97 -13.35 -7.35
N LYS A 123 32.43 -14.58 -7.16
CA LYS A 123 31.77 -15.81 -7.65
C LYS A 123 31.24 -16.72 -6.53
N SER A 124 31.32 -16.31 -5.26
CA SER A 124 30.82 -17.13 -4.16
C SER A 124 29.33 -16.90 -3.89
N ASN A 125 28.71 -17.85 -3.18
CA ASN A 125 27.32 -17.74 -2.74
C ASN A 125 27.16 -16.64 -1.67
N TRP A 126 25.98 -16.04 -1.61
CA TRP A 126 25.62 -15.11 -0.53
C TRP A 126 25.51 -15.86 0.80
N LYS A 127 26.07 -15.27 1.87
CA LYS A 127 25.94 -15.75 3.24
C LYS A 127 25.18 -14.71 4.08
N GLU A 128 24.25 -15.15 4.91
CA GLU A 128 23.55 -14.29 5.87
C GLU A 128 24.48 -13.88 7.02
N ILE A 129 24.38 -12.62 7.44
CA ILE A 129 25.08 -12.10 8.62
C ILE A 129 24.11 -11.45 9.60
N GLU A 130 24.59 -11.15 10.81
CA GLU A 130 23.81 -10.47 11.83
C GLU A 130 24.01 -8.95 11.80
N TRP A 131 23.00 -8.21 12.25
CA TRP A 131 23.11 -6.78 12.48
C TRP A 131 23.88 -6.54 13.78
N ILE A 132 25.14 -6.09 13.69
CA ILE A 132 25.94 -5.72 14.87
C ILE A 132 25.90 -4.19 15.01
N GLY A 133 25.24 -3.69 16.06
CA GLY A 133 25.35 -2.28 16.48
C GLY A 133 24.95 -1.20 15.45
N GLY A 134 24.16 -1.53 14.43
CA GLY A 134 23.79 -0.58 13.37
C GLY A 134 24.86 -0.36 12.29
N CYS A 135 25.99 -1.04 12.39
CA CYS A 135 27.06 -1.01 11.38
C CYS A 135 27.26 -2.43 10.85
N TRP A 136 26.95 -2.64 9.56
CA TRP A 136 27.50 -3.78 8.85
C TRP A 136 29.00 -3.49 8.69
N SER A 137 29.85 -4.20 9.41
CA SER A 137 31.29 -4.13 9.20
C SER A 137 31.67 -5.08 8.07
N PRO A 138 32.15 -4.56 6.93
CA PRO A 138 33.23 -5.16 6.19
C PRO A 138 34.47 -4.29 6.40
N ILE A 139 34.91 -4.10 7.65
CA ILE A 139 36.22 -3.50 7.95
C ILE A 139 37.30 -4.51 7.52
N ARG A 140 37.52 -4.58 6.21
CA ARG A 140 38.72 -5.11 5.56
C ARG A 140 39.03 -4.39 4.25
N ARG A 141 38.17 -3.48 3.76
CA ARG A 141 38.44 -2.77 2.51
C ARG A 141 39.28 -1.49 2.70
N ASP A 142 39.22 -0.88 3.88
CA ASP A 142 39.86 0.41 4.09
C ASP A 142 41.38 0.28 4.29
N GLU A 143 41.87 -0.77 4.95
CA GLU A 143 43.31 -1.00 5.14
C GLU A 143 44.06 -1.19 3.81
N ASP A 144 43.48 -1.91 2.84
CA ASP A 144 44.12 -2.11 1.53
C ASP A 144 44.08 -0.86 0.66
N SER A 145 43.03 -0.03 0.77
CA SER A 145 42.91 1.21 -0.01
C SER A 145 43.83 2.33 0.48
N GLU A 146 44.23 2.30 1.76
CA GLU A 146 45.24 3.19 2.33
C GLU A 146 46.67 2.70 2.07
N ARG A 147 46.88 1.38 2.02
CA ARG A 147 48.18 0.77 1.65
C ARG A 147 48.54 1.05 0.19
N GLN A 148 47.57 1.11 -0.70
CA GLN A 148 47.77 1.44 -2.13
C GLN A 148 47.97 2.94 -2.40
N ARG A 149 47.71 3.83 -1.43
CA ARG A 149 47.91 5.28 -1.56
C ARG A 149 49.21 5.79 -0.97
N ARG A 150 50.02 4.95 -0.32
CA ARG A 150 51.37 5.37 0.09
C ARG A 150 52.27 5.43 -1.15
N PRO A 151 52.85 6.60 -1.48
CA PRO A 151 53.93 6.62 -2.45
C PRO A 151 55.14 5.81 -1.92
N PRO A 152 56.00 5.29 -2.82
CA PRO A 152 57.13 4.44 -2.46
C PRO A 152 58.12 5.10 -1.50
#